data_AF-A0A382XZ40-F1
#
_entry.id   AF-A0A382XZ40-F1
#
_cell.length_a   1.000
_cell.length_b   1.000
_cell.length_c   1.000
_cell.angle_alpha   90.00
_cell.angle_beta   90.00
_cell.angle_gamma   90.00
#
_symmetry.space_group_name_H-M   'P 1'
#
loop_
_entity.id
_entity.type
_entity.pdbx_description
1 polymer ?
#
loop_
_entity_poly.entity_id
_entity_poly.type
_entity_poly.pdbx_seq_one_letter_code
_entity_poly.pdbx_strand_id
1 'polypeptide(L)'
;MNKYIFIPLIILLITIFPGCAGPGHLSYQQSWAEHTIRELSLREKIAQMMVYHMNMRFLNEESPKWKEIKLLLETDGIGGIHIWFGDAGTSLTLLNQIQQFSKVPVIVDADIEYGIQRRFPSGTDLPPFMAIAATNNPHYAYEAGKISAIEGRALGIHWNFSPVTDVNNNPNNPIINTRSFGEDPNVVGEYAVQFMKGLQDHGMLATAKHFPGHGDTETDSHTSLATIPSDSSRLWSLELKPFQTVIDAGV
;
A
#
# COMPACT_ATOMS: atom_id res chain seq x y z
N MET A 1 -27.14 27.41 -85.48
CA MET A 1 -26.41 26.22 -85.98
C MET A 1 -25.20 26.02 -85.08
N ASN A 2 -25.09 24.84 -84.49
CA ASN A 2 -24.12 24.40 -83.48
C ASN A 2 -22.74 25.06 -83.51
N LYS A 3 -22.22 25.37 -82.31
CA LYS A 3 -20.91 24.89 -81.86
C LYS A 3 -20.79 25.08 -80.35
N TYR A 4 -21.07 23.99 -79.62
CA TYR A 4 -20.72 23.82 -78.21
C TYR A 4 -19.19 23.85 -78.08
N ILE A 5 -18.67 24.74 -77.25
CA ILE A 5 -17.25 24.82 -76.91
C ILE A 5 -17.02 23.86 -75.73
N PHE A 6 -16.31 22.78 -76.01
CA PHE A 6 -15.79 21.84 -75.02
C PHE A 6 -14.64 22.52 -74.26
N ILE A 7 -14.80 22.72 -72.95
CA ILE A 7 -13.71 23.07 -72.03
C ILE A 7 -13.19 21.76 -71.43
N PRO A 8 -11.89 21.42 -71.53
CA PRO A 8 -11.37 20.23 -70.87
C PRO A 8 -11.25 20.50 -69.36
N LEU A 9 -11.95 19.70 -68.58
CA LEU A 9 -11.85 19.65 -67.12
C LEU A 9 -10.50 19.02 -66.75
N ILE A 10 -9.50 19.82 -66.39
CA ILE A 10 -8.26 19.32 -65.79
C ILE A 10 -8.59 18.92 -64.34
N ILE A 11 -8.74 17.62 -64.09
CA ILE A 11 -8.81 17.06 -62.74
C ILE A 11 -7.38 17.05 -62.19
N LEU A 12 -7.06 18.05 -61.35
CA LEU A 12 -5.83 18.06 -60.57
C LEU A 12 -5.98 17.03 -59.45
N LEU A 13 -5.37 15.85 -59.63
CA LEU A 13 -5.27 14.83 -58.59
C LEU A 13 -4.27 15.33 -57.53
N ILE A 14 -4.77 15.97 -56.46
CA ILE A 14 -3.94 16.32 -55.30
C ILE A 14 -3.70 15.01 -54.52
N THR A 15 -2.57 14.37 -54.78
CA THR A 15 -2.05 13.31 -53.91
C THR A 15 -1.60 13.95 -52.61
N ILE A 16 -2.48 13.92 -51.60
CA ILE A 16 -2.12 14.26 -50.22
C ILE A 16 -1.17 13.16 -49.74
N PHE A 17 0.13 13.43 -49.71
CA PHE A 17 1.06 12.66 -48.90
C PHE A 17 0.68 12.90 -47.43
N PRO A 18 0.24 11.90 -46.66
CA PRO A 18 0.20 12.05 -45.23
C PRO A 18 1.66 12.07 -44.77
N GLY A 19 2.21 13.26 -44.59
CA GLY A 19 3.42 13.40 -43.78
C GLY A 19 3.11 12.76 -42.43
N CYS A 20 3.93 11.80 -42.03
CA CYS A 20 3.88 11.14 -40.73
C CYS A 20 4.12 12.16 -39.61
N ALA A 21 3.14 13.01 -39.31
CA ALA A 21 2.98 13.54 -37.98
C ALA A 21 2.43 12.38 -37.14
N GLY A 22 3.32 11.76 -36.36
CA GLY A 22 2.91 10.80 -35.33
C GLY A 22 1.80 11.41 -34.47
N PRO A 23 0.99 10.58 -33.80
CA PRO A 23 -0.09 11.08 -32.95
C PRO A 23 0.48 12.15 -32.05
N GLY A 24 -0.02 13.38 -32.22
CA GLY A 24 0.47 14.54 -31.51
C GLY A 24 0.55 14.20 -30.04
N HIS A 25 1.68 14.55 -29.42
CA HIS A 25 1.88 14.45 -27.97
C HIS A 25 0.56 14.80 -27.29
N LEU A 26 -0.12 13.78 -26.77
CA LEU A 26 -1.15 13.96 -25.76
C LEU A 26 -0.46 14.83 -24.72
N SER A 27 -0.93 16.07 -24.54
CA SER A 27 -0.47 16.88 -23.43
C SER A 27 -0.81 16.08 -22.18
N TYR A 28 0.19 15.44 -21.59
CA TYR A 28 0.03 14.74 -20.33
C TYR A 28 -0.30 15.85 -19.33
N GLN A 29 -1.59 16.05 -19.06
CA GLN A 29 -2.01 16.94 -18.00
C GLN A 29 -1.39 16.35 -16.75
N GLN A 30 -0.49 17.12 -16.12
CA GLN A 30 0.26 16.64 -14.97
C GLN A 30 -0.70 16.11 -13.92
N SER A 31 -0.39 14.93 -13.37
CA SER A 31 -1.21 14.39 -12.29
C SER A 31 -1.18 15.32 -11.09
N TRP A 32 -2.18 15.23 -10.21
CA TRP A 32 -2.17 15.99 -8.95
C TRP A 32 -0.86 15.77 -8.18
N ALA A 33 -0.35 14.54 -8.15
CA ALA A 33 0.89 14.21 -7.46
C ALA A 33 2.11 14.92 -8.08
N GLU A 34 2.22 14.93 -9.40
CA GLU A 34 3.30 15.63 -10.13
C GLU A 34 3.25 17.14 -9.93
N HIS A 35 2.04 17.71 -9.83
CA HIS A 35 1.87 19.12 -9.55
C HIS A 35 2.27 19.44 -8.10
N THR A 36 1.67 18.74 -7.13
CA THR A 36 1.94 18.93 -5.69
C THR A 36 3.42 18.81 -5.37
N ILE A 37 4.12 17.77 -5.86
CA ILE A 37 5.54 17.57 -5.54
C ILE A 37 6.41 18.70 -6.09
N ARG A 38 6.03 19.39 -7.17
CA ARG A 38 6.79 20.52 -7.71
C ARG A 38 6.67 21.76 -6.84
N GLU A 39 5.52 21.94 -6.17
CA GLU A 39 5.25 23.07 -5.29
C GLU A 39 5.89 22.92 -3.90
N LEU A 40 6.29 21.70 -3.53
CA LEU A 40 6.99 21.45 -2.26
C LEU A 40 8.45 21.89 -2.32
N SER A 41 8.88 22.56 -1.25
CA SER A 41 10.28 22.76 -0.92
C SER A 41 10.99 21.42 -0.72
N LEU A 42 12.34 21.42 -0.76
CA LEU A 42 13.11 20.20 -0.48
C LEU A 42 12.81 19.65 0.92
N ARG A 43 12.59 20.53 1.91
CA ARG A 43 12.33 20.13 3.29
C ARG A 43 10.96 19.46 3.43
N GLU A 44 9.92 20.01 2.80
CA GLU A 44 8.60 19.37 2.73
C GLU A 44 8.65 18.03 2.00
N LYS A 45 9.44 17.90 0.91
CA LYS A 45 9.64 16.60 0.22
C LYS A 45 10.27 15.55 1.12
N ILE A 46 11.27 15.93 1.92
CA ILE A 46 11.87 15.04 2.92
C ILE A 46 10.82 14.66 3.97
N ALA A 47 10.03 15.63 4.45
CA ALA A 47 8.98 15.38 5.43
C ALA A 47 7.90 14.40 4.91
N GLN A 48 7.57 14.44 3.62
CA GLN A 48 6.67 13.47 2.98
C GLN A 48 7.20 12.02 2.99
N MET A 49 8.49 11.81 3.27
CA MET A 49 9.08 10.46 3.43
C MET A 49 9.10 9.98 4.89
N MET A 50 8.64 10.81 5.84
CA MET A 50 8.66 10.49 7.26
C MET A 50 7.30 9.99 7.72
N VAL A 51 7.31 8.95 8.55
CA VAL A 51 6.12 8.39 9.21
C VAL A 51 6.22 8.68 10.70
N TYR A 52 5.18 9.30 11.26
CA TYR A 52 5.13 9.68 12.66
C TYR A 52 4.28 8.69 13.46
N HIS A 53 4.85 8.09 14.49
CA HIS A 53 4.13 7.14 15.34
C HIS A 53 3.18 7.83 16.32
N MET A 54 1.93 7.37 16.37
CA MET A 54 0.90 7.81 17.31
C MET A 54 0.13 6.67 17.96
N ASN A 55 -0.23 6.91 19.23
CA ASN A 55 -1.33 6.22 19.89
C ASN A 55 -2.55 7.15 19.88
N MET A 56 -3.61 6.74 19.18
CA MET A 56 -4.83 7.51 18.99
C MET A 56 -5.81 7.34 20.17
N ARG A 57 -5.31 7.67 21.37
CA ARG A 57 -6.10 7.81 22.60
C ARG A 57 -6.28 9.28 22.92
N PHE A 58 -7.15 9.59 23.88
CA PHE A 58 -7.42 10.98 24.26
C PHE A 58 -6.13 11.76 24.52
N LEU A 59 -5.93 12.82 23.75
CA LEU A 59 -4.90 13.83 23.95
C LEU A 59 -5.63 15.17 24.14
N ASN A 60 -5.33 15.86 25.23
CA ASN A 60 -5.76 17.26 25.36
C ASN A 60 -4.84 18.18 24.54
N GLU A 61 -5.27 19.43 24.33
CA GLU A 61 -4.53 20.42 23.52
C GLU A 61 -3.14 20.75 24.11
N GLU A 62 -2.97 20.59 25.42
CA GLU A 62 -1.73 20.86 26.13
C GLU A 62 -0.72 19.71 26.06
N SER A 63 -1.14 18.54 25.56
CA SER A 63 -0.33 17.33 25.44
C SER A 63 0.94 17.62 24.62
N PRO A 64 2.13 17.28 25.13
CA PRO A 64 3.38 17.46 24.38
C PRO A 64 3.34 16.78 23.00
N LYS A 65 2.75 15.58 22.92
CA LYS A 65 2.62 14.82 21.68
C LYS A 65 1.73 15.53 20.66
N TRP A 66 0.64 16.16 21.11
CA TRP A 66 -0.26 16.91 20.24
C TRP A 66 0.36 18.23 19.77
N LYS A 67 1.05 18.94 20.66
CA LYS A 67 1.80 20.14 20.29
C LYS A 67 2.90 19.85 19.27
N GLU A 68 3.61 18.74 19.43
CA GLU A 68 4.64 18.30 18.50
C GLU A 68 4.07 18.02 17.11
N ILE A 69 3.05 17.17 16.99
CA ILE A 69 2.50 16.85 15.67
C ILE A 69 1.86 18.07 15.00
N LYS A 70 1.18 18.93 15.76
CA LYS A 70 0.63 20.19 15.25
C LYS A 70 1.74 21.09 14.69
N LEU A 71 2.84 21.26 15.43
CA LEU A 71 3.98 22.05 14.97
C LEU A 71 4.59 21.47 13.69
N LEU A 72 4.75 20.15 13.59
CA LEU A 72 5.26 19.49 12.39
C LEU A 72 4.34 19.77 11.19
N LEU A 73 3.02 19.60 11.37
CA LEU A 73 2.02 19.83 10.32
C LEU A 73 1.98 21.28 9.83
N GLU A 74 2.10 22.26 10.75
CA GLU A 74 2.09 23.69 10.44
C GLU A 74 3.41 24.20 9.83
N THR A 75 4.49 23.40 9.88
CA THR A 75 5.82 23.77 9.38
C THR A 75 6.22 22.96 8.15
N ASP A 76 6.88 21.82 8.34
CA ASP A 76 7.44 20.99 7.26
C ASP A 76 6.43 19.98 6.70
N GLY A 77 5.37 19.68 7.44
CA GLY A 77 4.44 18.59 7.20
C GLY A 77 4.97 17.24 7.71
N ILE A 78 4.21 16.17 7.43
CA ILE A 78 4.61 14.77 7.54
C ILE A 78 3.97 13.99 6.39
N GLY A 79 4.57 12.88 5.98
CA GLY A 79 4.02 12.01 4.94
C GLY A 79 2.95 11.08 5.48
N GLY A 80 3.27 10.41 6.60
CA GLY A 80 2.39 9.40 7.17
C GLY A 80 2.30 9.40 8.69
N ILE A 81 1.28 8.71 9.20
CA ILE A 81 1.10 8.40 10.60
C ILE A 81 0.91 6.90 10.78
N HIS A 82 1.78 6.30 11.58
CA HIS A 82 1.62 4.92 12.02
C HIS A 82 0.81 4.87 13.32
N ILE A 83 -0.32 4.17 13.31
CA ILE A 83 -1.16 3.94 14.48
C ILE A 83 -0.77 2.61 15.13
N TRP A 84 -0.31 2.69 16.38
CA TRP A 84 -0.03 1.49 17.17
C TRP A 84 -1.25 0.99 17.95
N PHE A 85 -2.00 1.90 18.58
CA PHE A 85 -3.29 1.64 19.23
C PHE A 85 -4.20 2.86 19.19
N GLY A 86 -5.52 2.64 19.27
CA GLY A 86 -6.50 3.73 19.38
C GLY A 86 -7.88 3.31 19.87
N ASP A 87 -8.73 4.30 20.11
CA ASP A 87 -10.18 4.14 20.24
C ASP A 87 -10.90 4.89 19.11
N ALA A 88 -12.05 4.37 18.67
CA ALA A 88 -12.68 4.81 17.44
C ALA A 88 -13.04 6.32 17.44
N GLY A 89 -13.71 6.78 18.50
CA GLY A 89 -14.18 8.18 18.58
C GLY A 89 -13.02 9.19 18.63
N THR A 90 -12.01 8.90 19.46
CA THR A 90 -10.85 9.78 19.56
C THR A 90 -10.04 9.78 18.27
N SER A 91 -9.79 8.60 17.68
CA SER A 91 -8.97 8.48 16.47
C SER A 91 -9.57 9.28 15.32
N LEU A 92 -10.88 9.17 15.10
CA LEU A 92 -11.56 9.94 14.06
C LEU A 92 -11.48 11.45 14.32
N THR A 93 -11.61 11.87 15.57
CA THR A 93 -11.50 13.29 15.93
C THR A 93 -10.10 13.84 15.65
N LEU A 94 -9.06 13.16 16.16
CA LEU A 94 -7.67 13.58 15.99
C LEU A 94 -7.23 13.51 14.53
N LEU A 95 -7.58 12.44 13.80
CA LEU A 95 -7.24 12.29 12.38
C LEU A 95 -7.89 13.38 11.53
N ASN A 96 -9.15 13.72 11.78
CA ASN A 96 -9.81 14.81 11.06
C ASN A 96 -9.11 16.16 11.31
N GLN A 97 -8.70 16.45 12.55
CA GLN A 97 -7.93 17.65 12.86
C GLN A 97 -6.56 17.65 12.17
N ILE A 98 -5.87 16.50 12.19
CA ILE A 98 -4.58 16.33 11.50
C ILE A 98 -4.74 16.64 10.00
N GLN A 99 -5.75 16.07 9.34
CA GLN A 99 -6.00 16.34 7.92
C GLN A 99 -6.29 17.84 7.66
N GLN A 100 -6.98 18.52 8.57
CA GLN A 100 -7.24 19.97 8.46
C GLN A 100 -5.98 20.82 8.56
N PHE A 101 -5.00 20.42 9.37
CA PHE A 101 -3.71 21.12 9.48
C PHE A 101 -2.73 20.75 8.36
N SER A 102 -3.02 19.69 7.61
CA SER A 102 -2.09 19.13 6.63
C SER A 102 -2.19 19.86 5.29
N LYS A 103 -1.08 20.41 4.81
CA LYS A 103 -0.98 20.97 3.45
C LYS A 103 -1.17 19.90 2.37
N VAL A 104 -0.58 18.72 2.59
CA VAL A 104 -0.74 17.52 1.75
C VAL A 104 -1.42 16.46 2.62
N PRO A 105 -2.49 15.78 2.16
CA PRO A 105 -3.18 14.78 2.97
C PRO A 105 -2.23 13.72 3.51
N VAL A 106 -2.29 13.48 4.83
CA VAL A 106 -1.41 12.54 5.52
C VAL A 106 -1.93 11.12 5.34
N ILE A 107 -1.08 10.20 4.89
CA ILE A 107 -1.44 8.77 4.83
C ILE A 107 -1.44 8.19 6.25
N VAL A 108 -2.37 7.29 6.53
CA VAL A 108 -2.47 6.67 7.87
C VAL A 108 -2.31 5.18 7.71
N ASP A 109 -1.38 4.60 8.44
CA ASP A 109 -1.05 3.20 8.37
C ASP A 109 -1.17 2.49 9.74
N ALA A 110 -1.31 1.16 9.69
CA ALA A 110 -1.28 0.29 10.85
C ALA A 110 -0.95 -1.15 10.44
N ASP A 111 -0.43 -1.94 11.38
CA ASP A 111 -0.26 -3.39 11.21
C ASP A 111 -1.55 -4.12 11.59
N ILE A 112 -2.35 -4.52 10.59
CA ILE A 112 -3.65 -5.18 10.75
C ILE A 112 -3.55 -6.59 10.14
N GLU A 113 -2.82 -7.47 10.83
CA GLU A 113 -2.64 -8.89 10.44
C GLU A 113 -3.76 -9.81 10.96
N TYR A 114 -4.32 -9.49 12.13
CA TYR A 114 -5.31 -10.30 12.86
C TYR A 114 -6.67 -9.59 12.93
N GLY A 115 -7.02 -8.83 11.89
CA GLY A 115 -8.11 -7.87 11.99
C GLY A 115 -7.77 -6.68 12.90
N ILE A 116 -8.68 -5.73 13.00
CA ILE A 116 -8.38 -4.44 13.63
C ILE A 116 -8.35 -4.50 15.15
N GLN A 117 -8.87 -5.57 15.78
CA GLN A 117 -9.00 -5.69 17.24
C GLN A 117 -7.69 -5.41 18.01
N ARG A 118 -6.56 -5.89 17.46
CA ARG A 118 -5.23 -5.69 18.04
C ARG A 118 -4.80 -4.23 18.08
N ARG A 119 -5.38 -3.36 17.25
CA ARG A 119 -5.11 -1.92 17.22
C ARG A 119 -6.25 -1.14 17.90
N PHE A 120 -7.48 -1.61 17.75
CA PHE A 120 -8.71 -1.00 18.24
C PHE A 120 -9.59 -2.06 18.90
N PRO A 121 -9.73 -2.08 20.24
CA PRO A 121 -10.40 -3.18 20.96
C PRO A 121 -11.86 -3.48 20.57
N SER A 122 -12.54 -2.54 19.90
CA SER A 122 -13.91 -2.71 19.40
C SER A 122 -14.02 -3.44 18.06
N GLY A 123 -12.88 -3.74 17.44
CA GLY A 123 -12.77 -4.37 16.14
C GLY A 123 -12.95 -5.87 16.11
N THR A 124 -12.98 -6.42 14.89
CA THR A 124 -12.96 -7.87 14.67
C THR A 124 -11.57 -8.45 14.94
N ASP A 125 -11.53 -9.54 15.72
CA ASP A 125 -10.34 -10.39 15.93
C ASP A 125 -10.40 -11.53 14.92
N LEU A 126 -9.48 -11.52 13.96
CA LEU A 126 -9.37 -12.54 12.91
C LEU A 126 -8.33 -13.60 13.33
N PRO A 127 -8.52 -14.86 12.90
CA PRO A 127 -7.52 -15.90 13.11
C PRO A 127 -6.19 -15.55 12.42
N PRO A 128 -5.05 -16.09 12.92
CA PRO A 128 -3.77 -15.99 12.22
C PRO A 128 -3.84 -16.46 10.77
N PHE A 129 -2.97 -15.94 9.91
CA PHE A 129 -2.87 -16.35 8.52
C PHE A 129 -2.65 -17.86 8.34
N MET A 130 -1.87 -18.51 9.21
CA MET A 130 -1.69 -19.96 9.15
C MET A 130 -2.99 -20.73 9.39
N ALA A 131 -3.87 -20.22 10.26
CA ALA A 131 -5.18 -20.84 10.49
C ALA A 131 -6.14 -20.60 9.33
N ILE A 132 -6.05 -19.44 8.66
CA ILE A 132 -6.79 -19.17 7.42
C ILE A 132 -6.32 -20.12 6.31
N ALA A 133 -5.01 -20.31 6.15
CA ALA A 133 -4.45 -21.25 5.19
C ALA A 133 -4.83 -22.72 5.47
N ALA A 134 -4.94 -23.10 6.74
CA ALA A 134 -5.37 -24.44 7.15
C ALA A 134 -6.79 -24.80 6.68
N THR A 135 -7.60 -23.83 6.26
CA THR A 135 -8.92 -24.09 5.64
C THR A 135 -8.82 -24.68 4.23
N ASN A 136 -7.63 -24.58 3.60
CA ASN A 136 -7.39 -24.94 2.21
C ASN A 136 -8.33 -24.23 1.21
N ASN A 137 -8.82 -23.04 1.57
CA ASN A 137 -9.63 -22.19 0.71
C ASN A 137 -9.10 -20.73 0.73
N PRO A 138 -8.37 -20.30 -0.32
CA PRO A 138 -7.83 -18.95 -0.45
C PRO A 138 -8.87 -17.82 -0.38
N HIS A 139 -10.14 -18.11 -0.66
CA HIS A 139 -11.22 -17.13 -0.55
C HIS A 139 -11.35 -16.55 0.86
N TYR A 140 -11.03 -17.32 1.91
CA TYR A 140 -11.08 -16.79 3.28
C TYR A 140 -9.99 -15.77 3.57
N ALA A 141 -8.86 -15.79 2.85
CA ALA A 141 -7.89 -14.71 2.93
C ALA A 141 -8.44 -13.42 2.31
N TYR A 142 -9.17 -13.51 1.19
CA TYR A 142 -9.88 -12.36 0.61
C TYR A 142 -10.89 -11.77 1.58
N GLU A 143 -11.75 -12.59 2.20
CA GLU A 143 -12.73 -12.09 3.18
C GLU A 143 -12.05 -11.47 4.41
N ALA A 144 -10.93 -12.03 4.88
CA ALA A 144 -10.13 -11.44 5.96
C ALA A 144 -9.55 -10.06 5.58
N GLY A 145 -9.04 -9.90 4.36
CA GLY A 145 -8.57 -8.62 3.83
C GLY A 145 -9.70 -7.60 3.72
N LYS A 146 -10.85 -8.02 3.17
CA LYS A 146 -12.06 -7.20 3.07
C LYS A 146 -12.57 -6.70 4.41
N ILE A 147 -12.67 -7.57 5.42
CA ILE A 147 -13.07 -7.18 6.78
C ILE A 147 -12.09 -6.14 7.34
N SER A 148 -10.80 -6.40 7.20
CA SER A 148 -9.74 -5.49 7.68
C SER A 148 -9.81 -4.12 7.01
N ALA A 149 -10.09 -4.06 5.70
CA ALA A 149 -10.25 -2.80 4.98
C ALA A 149 -11.53 -2.06 5.36
N ILE A 150 -12.68 -2.75 5.43
CA ILE A 150 -13.94 -2.11 5.82
C ILE A 150 -13.81 -1.44 7.19
N GLU A 151 -13.29 -2.18 8.18
CA GLU A 151 -13.13 -1.64 9.54
C GLU A 151 -12.00 -0.59 9.61
N GLY A 152 -10.86 -0.84 8.97
CA GLY A 152 -9.72 0.08 8.98
C GLY A 152 -10.03 1.41 8.28
N ARG A 153 -10.69 1.38 7.12
CA ARG A 153 -11.13 2.59 6.40
C ARG A 153 -12.15 3.39 7.22
N ALA A 154 -13.07 2.70 7.92
CA ALA A 154 -14.02 3.36 8.82
C ALA A 154 -13.35 4.08 10.01
N LEU A 155 -12.10 3.72 10.34
CA LEU A 155 -11.27 4.36 11.37
C LEU A 155 -10.26 5.37 10.80
N GLY A 156 -10.31 5.65 9.49
CA GLY A 156 -9.41 6.60 8.83
C GLY A 156 -8.03 6.04 8.47
N ILE A 157 -7.82 4.72 8.56
CA ILE A 157 -6.57 4.05 8.17
C ILE A 157 -6.61 3.80 6.67
N HIS A 158 -5.58 4.19 5.94
CA HIS A 158 -5.48 4.10 4.48
C HIS A 158 -4.64 2.90 4.01
N TRP A 159 -3.69 2.50 4.85
CA TRP A 159 -2.63 1.59 4.46
C TRP A 159 -2.42 0.51 5.51
N ASN A 160 -2.62 -0.74 5.14
CA ASN A 160 -2.36 -1.87 6.00
C ASN A 160 -0.96 -2.40 5.74
N PHE A 161 -0.13 -2.50 6.78
CA PHE A 161 1.14 -3.20 6.72
C PHE A 161 0.91 -4.72 6.76
N SER A 162 0.30 -5.25 5.70
CA SER A 162 -0.14 -6.64 5.58
C SER A 162 -0.49 -6.91 4.10
N PRO A 163 -0.33 -8.13 3.56
CA PRO A 163 -0.05 -9.39 4.24
C PRO A 163 1.42 -9.67 4.57
N VAL A 164 1.63 -10.55 5.55
CA VAL A 164 2.90 -11.24 5.75
C VAL A 164 3.09 -12.25 4.61
N THR A 165 4.14 -12.06 3.83
CA THR A 165 4.55 -12.85 2.66
C THR A 165 5.78 -13.71 2.93
N ASP A 166 6.19 -13.81 4.19
CA ASP A 166 7.28 -14.69 4.61
C ASP A 166 6.87 -16.17 4.53
N VAL A 167 7.79 -17.03 4.08
CA VAL A 167 7.59 -18.48 4.04
C VAL A 167 8.13 -19.10 5.33
N ASN A 168 7.26 -19.52 6.25
CA ASN A 168 7.67 -20.02 7.57
C ASN A 168 8.16 -21.48 7.51
N ASN A 169 9.25 -21.71 6.79
CA ASN A 169 9.91 -23.00 6.59
C ASN A 169 10.88 -23.39 7.72
N ASN A 170 11.13 -22.50 8.68
CA ASN A 170 11.88 -22.79 9.89
C ASN A 170 10.93 -22.86 11.10
N PRO A 171 10.72 -24.06 11.70
CA PRO A 171 9.83 -24.20 12.85
C PRO A 171 10.36 -23.50 14.12
N ASN A 172 11.65 -23.18 14.19
CA ASN A 172 12.24 -22.43 15.31
C ASN A 172 12.06 -20.91 15.17
N ASN A 173 11.47 -20.43 14.07
CA ASN A 173 11.27 -19.00 13.86
C ASN A 173 10.37 -18.41 14.95
N PRO A 174 10.89 -17.49 15.80
CA PRO A 174 10.15 -16.99 16.95
C PRO A 174 9.15 -15.88 16.59
N ILE A 175 9.29 -15.25 15.42
CA ILE A 175 8.63 -13.98 15.09
C ILE A 175 7.63 -14.08 13.95
N ILE A 176 7.83 -14.96 12.97
CA ILE A 176 6.85 -15.21 11.90
C ILE A 176 5.84 -16.24 12.36
N ASN A 177 6.22 -17.51 12.53
CA ASN A 177 5.35 -18.54 13.10
C ASN A 177 3.96 -18.53 12.43
N THR A 178 2.88 -18.47 13.22
CA THR A 178 1.49 -18.44 12.74
C THR A 178 1.09 -17.16 11.98
N ARG A 179 1.96 -16.14 11.92
CA ARG A 179 1.74 -14.94 11.10
C ARG A 179 1.94 -15.21 9.62
N SER A 180 2.63 -16.28 9.22
CA SER A 180 2.70 -16.67 7.80
C SER A 180 1.48 -17.50 7.41
N PHE A 181 1.13 -17.49 6.12
CA PHE A 181 0.19 -18.45 5.55
C PHE A 181 0.73 -19.89 5.49
N GLY A 182 2.04 -20.11 5.67
CA GLY A 182 2.60 -21.46 5.75
C GLY A 182 4.05 -21.58 5.29
N GLU A 183 4.44 -22.79 4.93
CA GLU A 183 5.81 -23.16 4.55
C GLU A 183 6.01 -23.37 3.05
N ASP A 184 4.94 -23.42 2.25
CA ASP A 184 5.00 -23.53 0.79
C ASP A 184 4.94 -22.13 0.14
N PRO A 185 5.96 -21.72 -0.63
CA PRO A 185 6.00 -20.40 -1.26
C PRO A 185 4.84 -20.12 -2.23
N ASN A 186 4.29 -21.14 -2.88
CA ASN A 186 3.15 -20.97 -3.80
C ASN A 186 1.86 -20.72 -3.01
N VAL A 187 1.66 -21.46 -1.91
CA VAL A 187 0.51 -21.25 -1.01
C VAL A 187 0.58 -19.86 -0.38
N VAL A 188 1.75 -19.46 0.13
CA VAL A 188 1.95 -18.12 0.71
C VAL A 188 1.64 -17.03 -0.31
N GLY A 189 2.16 -17.17 -1.54
CA GLY A 189 1.88 -16.22 -2.63
C GLY A 189 0.40 -16.13 -2.98
N GLU A 190 -0.28 -17.28 -3.15
CA GLU A 190 -1.71 -17.33 -3.51
C GLU A 190 -2.58 -16.66 -2.44
N TYR A 191 -2.39 -17.00 -1.17
CA TYR A 191 -3.18 -16.45 -0.08
C TYR A 191 -2.89 -14.97 0.16
N ALA A 192 -1.62 -14.56 0.04
CA ALA A 192 -1.25 -13.15 0.14
C ALA A 192 -1.91 -12.31 -0.96
N VAL A 193 -1.97 -12.80 -2.20
CA VAL A 193 -2.70 -12.13 -3.28
C VAL A 193 -4.19 -11.99 -2.96
N GLN A 194 -4.83 -13.02 -2.40
CA GLN A 194 -6.24 -12.94 -2.01
C GLN A 194 -6.48 -11.91 -0.90
N PHE A 195 -5.66 -11.92 0.15
CA PHE A 195 -5.74 -10.92 1.22
C PHE A 195 -5.53 -9.50 0.71
N MET A 196 -4.51 -9.29 -0.12
CA MET A 196 -4.21 -8.02 -0.78
C MET A 196 -5.40 -7.52 -1.61
N LYS A 197 -6.01 -8.38 -2.44
CA LYS A 197 -7.21 -8.03 -3.21
C LYS A 197 -8.37 -7.63 -2.31
N GLY A 198 -8.59 -8.36 -1.23
CA GLY A 198 -9.60 -8.02 -0.22
C GLY A 198 -9.41 -6.61 0.33
N LEU A 199 -8.15 -6.19 0.58
CA LEU A 199 -7.84 -4.83 1.01
C LEU A 199 -8.09 -3.79 -0.10
N GLN A 200 -7.49 -4.01 -1.27
CA GLN A 200 -7.47 -3.05 -2.37
C GLN A 200 -8.87 -2.82 -2.97
N ASP A 201 -9.68 -3.87 -3.13
CA ASP A 201 -11.06 -3.78 -3.62
C ASP A 201 -11.95 -2.96 -2.68
N HIS A 202 -11.53 -2.78 -1.43
CA HIS A 202 -12.23 -1.99 -0.41
C HIS A 202 -11.46 -0.72 -0.02
N GLY A 203 -10.58 -0.24 -0.89
CA GLY A 203 -9.97 1.09 -0.83
C GLY A 203 -8.84 1.23 0.19
N MET A 204 -8.18 0.13 0.58
CA MET A 204 -7.04 0.11 1.48
C MET A 204 -5.78 -0.39 0.77
N LEU A 205 -4.66 0.30 0.96
CA LEU A 205 -3.36 -0.13 0.43
C LEU A 205 -2.83 -1.34 1.21
N ALA A 206 -2.12 -2.22 0.53
CA ALA A 206 -1.49 -3.40 1.11
C ALA A 206 0.03 -3.23 1.19
N THR A 207 0.69 -4.08 1.98
CA THR A 207 2.17 -4.14 2.05
C THR A 207 2.60 -5.59 2.13
N ALA A 208 3.36 -6.04 1.13
CA ALA A 208 4.08 -7.30 1.21
C ALA A 208 5.26 -7.18 2.18
N LYS A 209 5.32 -8.03 3.21
CA LYS A 209 6.38 -7.99 4.22
C LYS A 209 6.84 -9.38 4.68
N HIS A 210 8.07 -9.58 5.11
CA HIS A 210 9.12 -8.57 5.32
C HIS A 210 10.24 -8.79 4.31
N PHE A 211 10.29 -8.01 3.23
CA PHE A 211 11.27 -8.21 2.16
C PHE A 211 12.72 -8.19 2.71
N PRO A 212 13.61 -9.11 2.28
CA PRO A 212 13.46 -10.13 1.24
C PRO A 212 12.90 -11.47 1.73
N GLY A 213 12.37 -11.53 2.95
CA GLY A 213 11.89 -12.72 3.64
C GLY A 213 12.44 -12.77 5.06
N HIS A 214 11.64 -13.23 6.01
CA HIS A 214 12.03 -13.43 7.41
C HIS A 214 11.72 -14.84 7.92
N GLY A 215 11.12 -15.68 7.08
CA GLY A 215 10.60 -16.99 7.48
C GLY A 215 11.68 -18.03 7.87
N ASP A 216 12.89 -17.92 7.34
CA ASP A 216 14.02 -18.80 7.66
C ASP A 216 15.07 -18.11 8.57
N THR A 217 14.61 -17.54 9.67
CA THR A 217 15.48 -16.97 10.69
C THR A 217 15.13 -17.56 12.06
N GLU A 218 16.14 -17.76 12.91
CA GLU A 218 15.95 -18.17 14.32
C GLU A 218 16.04 -16.97 15.28
N THR A 219 16.16 -15.76 14.73
CA THR A 219 16.48 -14.55 15.46
C THR A 219 15.38 -13.52 15.27
N ASP A 220 14.81 -13.03 16.36
CA ASP A 220 13.88 -11.90 16.32
C ASP A 220 14.63 -10.60 15.99
N SER A 221 14.31 -10.01 14.83
CA SER A 221 14.89 -8.75 14.37
C SER A 221 14.59 -7.54 15.25
N HIS A 222 13.63 -7.64 16.19
CA HIS A 222 13.42 -6.61 17.21
C HIS A 222 14.59 -6.53 18.21
N THR A 223 15.38 -7.60 18.34
CA THR A 223 16.42 -7.73 19.37
C THR A 223 17.84 -7.82 18.80
N SER A 224 17.99 -8.34 17.59
CA SER A 224 19.30 -8.49 16.94
C SER A 224 19.18 -8.65 15.43
N LEU A 225 20.29 -8.54 14.70
CA LEU A 225 20.27 -8.64 13.24
C LEU A 225 19.98 -10.09 12.80
N ALA A 226 18.81 -10.30 12.18
CA ALA A 226 18.45 -11.57 11.58
C ALA A 226 19.23 -11.80 10.27
N THR A 227 19.60 -13.05 9.99
CA THR A 227 20.32 -13.45 8.77
C THR A 227 19.68 -14.72 8.23
N ILE A 228 19.41 -14.76 6.92
CA ILE A 228 19.01 -15.98 6.22
C ILE A 228 20.30 -16.72 5.83
N PRO A 229 20.55 -17.94 6.33
CA PRO A 229 21.80 -18.66 6.09
C PRO A 229 21.76 -19.39 4.73
N SER A 230 21.60 -18.65 3.63
CA SER A 230 21.43 -19.25 2.29
C SER A 230 22.02 -18.43 1.16
N ASP A 231 22.26 -19.11 0.03
CA ASP A 231 22.75 -18.46 -1.18
C ASP A 231 21.66 -17.69 -1.93
N SER A 232 22.08 -16.86 -2.88
CA SER A 232 21.17 -16.05 -3.68
C SER A 232 20.20 -16.86 -4.52
N SER A 233 20.53 -18.10 -4.92
CA SER A 233 19.66 -18.91 -5.78
C SER A 233 18.44 -19.41 -5.02
N ARG A 234 18.63 -19.80 -3.75
CA ARG A 234 17.52 -20.18 -2.87
C ARG A 234 16.53 -19.03 -2.68
N LEU A 235 17.03 -17.82 -2.42
CA LEU A 235 16.20 -16.62 -2.25
C LEU A 235 15.17 -16.46 -3.37
N TRP A 236 15.57 -16.64 -4.63
CA TRP A 236 14.66 -16.52 -5.77
C TRP A 236 13.63 -17.65 -5.86
N SER A 237 13.98 -18.84 -5.40
CA SER A 237 13.11 -20.02 -5.48
C SER A 237 12.12 -20.14 -4.31
N LEU A 238 12.44 -19.58 -3.14
CA LEU A 238 11.69 -19.74 -1.90
C LEU A 238 11.25 -18.40 -1.31
N GLU A 239 12.17 -17.59 -0.79
CA GLU A 239 11.80 -16.39 -0.01
C GLU A 239 11.17 -15.29 -0.87
N LEU A 240 11.72 -15.02 -2.06
CA LEU A 240 11.27 -13.97 -2.98
C LEU A 240 10.08 -14.41 -3.84
N LYS A 241 9.79 -15.72 -3.90
CA LYS A 241 8.74 -16.25 -4.77
C LYS A 241 7.34 -15.70 -4.43
N PRO A 242 6.91 -15.64 -3.15
CA PRO A 242 5.67 -14.95 -2.79
C PRO A 242 5.69 -13.46 -3.11
N PHE A 243 6.81 -12.76 -2.87
CA PHE A 243 6.93 -11.33 -3.17
C PHE A 243 6.75 -11.05 -4.66
N GLN A 244 7.39 -11.83 -5.55
CA GLN A 244 7.17 -11.71 -6.99
C GLN A 244 5.70 -11.91 -7.35
N THR A 245 5.05 -12.91 -6.73
CA THR A 245 3.64 -13.23 -6.99
C THR A 245 2.70 -12.08 -6.62
N VAL A 246 2.93 -11.42 -5.47
CA VAL A 246 2.11 -10.26 -5.07
C VAL A 246 2.46 -8.98 -5.85
N ILE A 247 3.73 -8.80 -6.24
CA ILE A 247 4.15 -7.69 -7.12
C ILE A 247 3.48 -7.80 -8.49
N ASP A 248 3.51 -8.98 -9.10
CA ASP A 248 2.86 -9.24 -10.39
C ASP A 248 1.34 -9.05 -10.33
N ALA A 249 0.76 -9.23 -9.13
CA ALA A 249 -0.67 -9.01 -8.87
C ALA A 249 -1.03 -7.56 -8.51
N GLY A 250 -0.05 -6.65 -8.38
CA GLY A 250 -0.27 -5.22 -8.19
C GLY A 250 -0.35 -4.76 -6.73
N VAL A 251 0.46 -5.36 -5.83
CA VAL A 251 0.65 -4.83 -4.47
C VAL A 251 1.16 -3.38 -4.48
#